data_AF-A0A952NC54-F1
#
_entry.id   AF-A0A952NC54-F1
#
_cell.length_a   1.000
_cell.length_b   1.000
_cell.length_c   1.000
_cell.angle_alpha   90.00
_cell.angle_beta   90.00
_cell.angle_gamma   90.00
#
_symmetry.space_group_name_H-M   'P 1'
#
loop_
_entity.id
_entity.type
_entity.pdbx_description
1 polymer ?
#
loop_
_entity_poly.entity_id
_entity_poly.type
_entity_poly.pdbx_seq_one_letter_code
_entity_poly.pdbx_strand_id
1 'polypeptide(L)'
;MSFLKSFSQVMLASGIVFGALSAEARPGRDDRGQGRGGYDRGEQDRGRDRDGDFGRGGGRPGPGGPIDQGFYDQRVRRNADWIVNQIYRAVLFRDTDAQGAWHSIRIVREQGLAGLVAVARSVGNSPEYYRNIHNSRRAGEIVNNIYWQILGRQPDAEGFRSAISQVRQGRTGDLLAGMVSSPEFLQRLR
;
A
#
# COMPACT_ATOMS: atom_id res chain seq x y z
N MET A 1 -22.13 7.00 -36.91
CA MET A 1 -20.94 7.85 -37.13
C MET A 1 -20.92 8.90 -36.01
N SER A 2 -19.92 9.14 -35.16
CA SER A 2 -18.55 8.68 -34.92
C SER A 2 -18.24 9.20 -33.49
N PHE A 3 -18.01 8.39 -32.45
CA PHE A 3 -16.75 7.76 -32.05
C PHE A 3 -15.46 8.58 -32.32
N LEU A 4 -14.75 8.87 -31.23
CA LEU A 4 -13.38 9.37 -31.07
C LEU A 4 -13.07 10.83 -31.47
N LYS A 5 -12.82 11.68 -30.45
CA LYS A 5 -11.59 12.48 -30.29
C LYS A 5 -11.68 13.36 -29.03
N SER A 6 -11.04 12.93 -27.95
CA SER A 6 -10.04 13.75 -27.25
C SER A 6 -9.40 12.90 -26.13
N PHE A 7 -8.49 12.03 -26.55
CA PHE A 7 -7.69 11.15 -25.71
C PHE A 7 -6.23 11.58 -25.87
N SER A 8 -5.86 12.76 -25.39
CA SER A 8 -4.46 13.23 -25.25
C SER A 8 -4.42 14.62 -24.63
N GLN A 9 -4.52 14.73 -23.29
CA GLN A 9 -3.90 15.84 -22.55
C GLN A 9 -3.89 15.72 -21.01
N VAL A 10 -3.75 14.51 -20.45
CA VAL A 10 -3.37 14.36 -19.03
C VAL A 10 -2.29 13.28 -18.89
N MET A 11 -1.22 13.43 -19.67
CA MET A 11 -0.01 12.60 -19.60
C MET A 11 1.21 13.51 -19.57
N LEU A 12 1.38 14.29 -18.50
CA LEU A 12 2.60 15.04 -18.19
C LEU A 12 2.53 15.60 -16.76
N ALA A 13 2.54 14.71 -15.77
CA ALA A 13 2.89 15.05 -14.37
C ALA A 13 3.26 13.84 -13.49
N SER A 14 3.30 12.63 -14.04
CA SER A 14 3.77 11.45 -13.32
C SER A 14 5.26 11.29 -13.61
N GLY A 15 6.10 12.03 -12.89
CA GLY A 15 7.53 11.79 -12.80
C GLY A 15 7.83 10.47 -12.07
N ILE A 16 7.38 9.36 -12.65
CA ILE A 16 7.79 8.02 -12.26
C ILE A 16 9.14 7.79 -12.94
N VAL A 17 10.22 8.20 -12.27
CA VAL A 17 11.54 7.68 -12.58
C VAL A 17 11.58 6.25 -12.08
N PHE A 18 11.31 5.30 -12.98
CA PHE A 18 11.74 3.91 -12.82
C PHE A 18 13.27 3.91 -12.85
N GLY A 19 13.90 3.79 -11.68
CA GLY A 19 15.32 3.50 -11.58
C GLY A 19 15.57 2.12 -12.17
N ALA A 20 16.14 2.11 -13.38
CA ALA A 20 16.58 0.90 -14.06
C ALA A 20 17.65 0.19 -13.22
N LEU A 21 17.44 -1.11 -13.07
CA LEU A 21 18.38 -2.08 -12.53
C LEU A 21 19.59 -2.19 -13.48
N SER A 22 20.64 -1.41 -13.25
CA SER A 22 21.96 -1.66 -13.84
C SER A 22 22.68 -2.69 -12.98
N ALA A 23 22.62 -3.96 -13.39
CA ALA A 23 23.52 -4.99 -12.90
C ALA A 23 24.70 -5.08 -13.89
N GLU A 24 25.83 -4.53 -13.46
CA GLU A 24 27.12 -4.55 -14.14
C GLU A 24 27.52 -5.98 -14.55
N ALA A 25 27.74 -6.17 -15.85
CA ALA A 25 28.40 -7.34 -16.41
C ALA A 25 29.90 -7.30 -16.06
N ARG A 26 30.39 -8.34 -15.38
CA ARG A 26 31.83 -8.59 -15.20
C ARG A 26 32.35 -9.49 -16.33
N PRO A 27 33.45 -9.16 -17.02
CA PRO A 27 34.12 -10.10 -17.90
C PRO A 27 35.25 -10.84 -17.16
N GLY A 28 35.42 -12.13 -17.46
CA GLY A 28 36.70 -12.81 -17.22
C GLY A 28 36.65 -14.32 -17.04
N ARG A 29 37.43 -15.00 -17.89
CA ARG A 29 38.10 -16.31 -17.71
C ARG A 29 37.36 -17.57 -18.19
N ASP A 30 37.55 -17.84 -19.48
CA ASP A 30 38.26 -19.01 -19.99
C ASP A 30 38.94 -19.90 -18.93
N ASP A 31 38.55 -21.18 -18.85
CA ASP A 31 39.51 -22.28 -18.86
C ASP A 31 38.89 -23.65 -19.22
N ARG A 32 39.65 -24.41 -20.00
CA ARG A 32 39.34 -25.79 -20.42
C ARG A 32 39.77 -26.75 -19.33
N GLY A 33 39.00 -27.81 -19.06
CA GLY A 33 39.45 -28.87 -18.15
C GLY A 33 38.53 -30.08 -18.15
N GLN A 34 39.01 -31.16 -18.76
CA GLN A 34 38.40 -32.49 -18.80
C GLN A 34 38.40 -33.14 -17.41
N GLY A 35 37.40 -33.98 -17.10
CA GLY A 35 37.42 -34.79 -15.88
C GLY A 35 36.29 -35.79 -15.81
N ARG A 36 36.58 -37.04 -16.19
CA ARG A 36 35.72 -38.23 -16.08
C ARG A 36 35.50 -38.62 -14.61
N GLY A 37 34.35 -39.22 -14.30
CA GLY A 37 34.15 -39.94 -13.04
C GLY A 37 32.69 -40.30 -12.81
N GLY A 38 32.30 -41.53 -13.15
CA GLY A 38 30.99 -42.06 -12.83
C GLY A 38 30.93 -42.67 -11.44
N TYR A 39 29.75 -42.62 -10.82
CA TYR A 39 29.26 -43.54 -9.79
C TYR A 39 27.73 -43.57 -9.99
N ASP A 40 27.18 -44.63 -10.55
CA ASP A 40 26.78 -45.88 -9.91
C ASP A 40 25.38 -45.82 -9.28
N ARG A 41 24.64 -46.87 -9.57
CA ARG A 41 23.21 -47.08 -9.38
C ARG A 41 23.00 -47.77 -8.02
N GLY A 42 22.09 -47.28 -7.19
CA GLY A 42 21.66 -47.99 -5.98
C GLY A 42 20.40 -47.39 -5.34
N GLU A 43 19.47 -48.28 -5.01
CA GLU A 43 18.40 -48.23 -3.98
C GLU A 43 17.64 -46.91 -3.74
N GLN A 44 16.35 -46.79 -4.07
CA GLN A 44 15.19 -47.35 -3.33
C GLN A 44 15.35 -47.35 -1.79
N ASP A 45 14.81 -46.34 -1.12
CA ASP A 45 14.14 -46.59 0.16
C ASP A 45 12.94 -45.66 0.42
N ARG A 46 11.99 -46.25 1.11
CA ARG A 46 10.63 -45.82 1.39
C ARG A 46 10.62 -44.78 2.51
N GLY A 47 9.69 -43.84 2.41
CA GLY A 47 9.37 -42.92 3.49
C GLY A 47 8.02 -42.25 3.27
N ARG A 48 6.94 -43.03 3.22
CA ARG A 48 5.61 -42.54 3.59
C ARG A 48 5.54 -42.58 5.10
N ASP A 49 5.63 -41.42 5.73
CA ASP A 49 5.06 -41.09 7.04
C ASP A 49 5.06 -39.55 7.10
N ARG A 50 3.87 -38.94 6.96
CA ARG A 50 3.01 -38.52 8.07
C ARG A 50 3.41 -37.16 8.64
N ASP A 51 2.38 -36.31 8.69
CA ASP A 51 2.19 -35.25 9.68
C ASP A 51 3.04 -33.98 9.50
N GLY A 52 2.56 -33.15 8.56
CA GLY A 52 2.85 -31.73 8.51
C GLY A 52 1.56 -30.96 8.25
N ASP A 53 0.58 -31.11 9.16
CA ASP A 53 -0.51 -30.14 9.32
C ASP A 53 0.14 -28.76 9.52
N PHE A 54 0.28 -28.00 8.43
CA PHE A 54 0.66 -26.60 8.49
C PHE A 54 -0.50 -25.87 9.15
N GLY A 55 -0.38 -25.81 10.47
CA GLY A 55 -1.43 -25.48 11.40
C GLY A 55 -2.20 -24.24 11.01
N ARG A 56 -3.51 -24.37 11.23
CA ARG A 56 -4.44 -23.27 11.47
C ARG A 56 -3.83 -22.29 12.49
N GLY A 57 -3.05 -21.34 12.00
CA GLY A 57 -2.34 -20.34 12.80
C GLY A 57 -2.77 -18.92 12.46
N GLY A 58 -4.03 -18.69 12.08
CA GLY A 58 -4.57 -17.34 11.85
C GLY A 58 -4.86 -16.60 13.15
N GLY A 59 -3.97 -16.69 14.14
CA GLY A 59 -4.05 -15.89 15.36
C GLY A 59 -3.89 -14.42 15.00
N ARG A 60 -4.73 -13.55 15.57
CA ARG A 60 -4.54 -12.09 15.43
C ARG A 60 -3.12 -11.76 15.89
N PRO A 61 -2.29 -11.09 15.07
CA PRO A 61 -1.00 -10.61 15.52
C PRO A 61 -1.20 -9.76 16.78
N GLY A 62 -0.51 -10.13 17.87
CA GLY A 62 -0.54 -9.36 19.10
C GLY A 62 0.06 -7.96 18.91
N PRO A 63 -0.32 -6.98 19.75
CA PRO A 63 0.33 -5.68 19.74
C PRO A 63 1.84 -5.86 20.00
N GLY A 64 2.68 -5.45 19.04
CA GLY A 64 4.15 -5.55 19.12
C GLY A 64 4.78 -6.83 18.55
N GLY A 65 3.99 -7.77 18.02
CA GLY A 65 4.51 -8.90 17.25
C GLY A 65 5.00 -8.50 15.86
N PRO A 66 5.81 -9.33 15.17
CA PRO A 66 6.14 -9.11 13.77
C PRO A 66 4.87 -8.88 12.97
N ILE A 67 4.85 -7.81 12.16
CA ILE A 67 3.74 -7.56 11.25
C ILE A 67 3.71 -8.76 10.29
N ASP A 68 2.74 -9.66 10.47
CA ASP A 68 2.45 -10.68 9.46
C ASP A 68 1.87 -9.95 8.25
N GLN A 69 2.77 -9.62 7.33
CA GLN A 69 2.46 -8.85 6.14
C GLN A 69 1.41 -9.58 5.28
N GLY A 70 1.40 -10.92 5.27
CA GLY A 70 0.40 -11.72 4.57
C GLY A 70 -1.00 -11.60 5.20
N PHE A 71 -1.09 -11.61 6.53
CA PHE A 71 -2.34 -11.40 7.25
C PHE A 71 -2.94 -10.02 6.95
N TYR A 72 -2.15 -8.96 7.05
CA TYR A 72 -2.65 -7.61 6.81
C TYR A 72 -2.95 -7.34 5.34
N ASP A 73 -2.17 -7.89 4.42
CA ASP A 73 -2.48 -7.81 2.98
C ASP A 73 -3.84 -8.42 2.66
N GLN A 74 -4.17 -9.60 3.19
CA GLN A 74 -5.48 -10.21 2.97
C GLN A 74 -6.62 -9.33 3.49
N ARG A 75 -6.44 -8.74 4.68
CA ARG A 75 -7.48 -7.89 5.29
C ARG A 75 -7.66 -6.58 4.55
N VAL A 76 -6.57 -5.96 4.12
CA VAL A 76 -6.59 -4.77 3.27
C VAL A 76 -7.29 -5.07 1.95
N ARG A 77 -6.96 -6.19 1.29
CA ARG A 77 -7.60 -6.61 0.03
C ARG A 77 -9.10 -6.83 0.18
N ARG A 78 -9.52 -7.53 1.25
CA ARG A 78 -10.94 -7.81 1.53
C ARG A 78 -11.75 -6.55 1.84
N ASN A 79 -11.12 -5.54 2.43
CA ASN A 79 -11.77 -4.29 2.84
C ASN A 79 -11.49 -3.14 1.87
N ALA A 80 -10.93 -3.39 0.68
CA ALA A 80 -10.43 -2.37 -0.23
C ALA A 80 -11.47 -1.27 -0.54
N ASP A 81 -12.70 -1.66 -0.86
CA ASP A 81 -13.79 -0.73 -1.19
C ASP A 81 -14.09 0.22 -0.03
N TRP A 82 -14.22 -0.31 1.19
CA TRP A 82 -14.47 0.48 2.38
C TRP A 82 -13.28 1.38 2.74
N ILE A 83 -12.05 0.85 2.71
CA ILE A 83 -10.84 1.60 3.06
C ILE A 83 -10.63 2.76 2.09
N VAL A 84 -10.77 2.52 0.78
CA VAL A 84 -10.66 3.58 -0.24
C VAL A 84 -11.69 4.66 0.02
N ASN A 85 -12.94 4.30 0.33
CA ASN A 85 -13.94 5.30 0.67
C ASN A 85 -13.58 6.11 1.93
N GLN A 86 -13.00 5.47 2.96
CA GLN A 86 -12.52 6.20 4.15
C GLN A 86 -11.40 7.19 3.82
N ILE A 87 -10.47 6.84 2.92
CA ILE A 87 -9.42 7.77 2.47
C ILE A 87 -10.04 8.98 1.77
N TYR A 88 -10.98 8.75 0.86
CA TYR A 88 -11.67 9.84 0.16
C TYR A 88 -12.44 10.74 1.13
N ARG A 89 -13.18 10.16 2.07
CA ARG A 89 -13.87 10.93 3.11
C ARG A 89 -12.90 11.70 3.99
N ALA A 90 -11.74 11.11 4.32
CA ALA A 90 -10.72 11.71 5.19
C ALA A 90 -10.13 12.99 4.62
N VAL A 91 -9.81 13.02 3.32
CA VAL A 91 -9.12 14.16 2.70
C VAL A 91 -9.96 14.97 1.73
N LEU A 92 -10.95 14.37 1.07
CA LEU A 92 -11.81 15.06 0.10
C LEU A 92 -13.21 15.38 0.65
N PHE A 93 -13.53 14.97 1.88
CA PHE A 93 -14.82 15.25 2.54
C PHE A 93 -16.03 14.77 1.73
N ARG A 94 -15.85 13.74 0.90
CA ARG A 94 -16.89 13.15 0.06
C ARG A 94 -16.66 11.65 -0.06
N ASP A 95 -17.72 10.92 -0.41
CA ASP A 95 -17.58 9.54 -0.85
C ASP A 95 -16.88 9.49 -2.22
N THR A 96 -16.22 8.37 -2.50
CA THR A 96 -15.63 8.14 -3.81
C THR A 96 -16.71 7.93 -4.86
N ASP A 97 -16.51 8.51 -6.04
CA ASP A 97 -17.29 8.14 -7.23
C ASP A 97 -16.80 6.80 -7.81
N ALA A 98 -17.60 6.19 -8.68
CA ALA A 98 -17.32 4.85 -9.22
C ALA A 98 -15.98 4.79 -9.99
N GLN A 99 -15.59 5.86 -10.66
CA GLN A 99 -14.38 5.89 -11.48
C GLN A 99 -13.11 6.06 -10.63
N GLY A 100 -13.12 7.00 -9.67
CA GLY A 100 -12.05 7.20 -8.70
C GLY A 100 -11.85 5.99 -7.79
N ALA A 101 -12.96 5.34 -7.43
CA ALA A 101 -12.95 4.13 -6.61
C ALA A 101 -12.27 2.98 -7.35
N TRP A 102 -12.63 2.74 -8.61
CA TRP A 102 -12.20 1.57 -9.35
C TRP A 102 -10.67 1.45 -9.44
N HIS A 103 -9.99 2.55 -9.80
CA HIS A 103 -8.53 2.54 -9.93
C HIS A 103 -7.83 2.29 -8.59
N SER A 104 -8.27 3.01 -7.55
CA SER A 104 -7.72 2.90 -6.20
C SER A 104 -7.96 1.51 -5.60
N ILE A 105 -9.18 0.98 -5.72
CA ILE A 105 -9.55 -0.36 -5.25
C ILE A 105 -8.71 -1.42 -5.96
N ARG A 106 -8.51 -1.29 -7.27
CA ARG A 106 -7.67 -2.22 -8.04
C ARG A 106 -6.24 -2.26 -7.51
N ILE A 107 -5.61 -1.10 -7.28
CA ILE A 107 -4.26 -1.02 -6.71
C ILE A 107 -4.20 -1.71 -5.34
N VAL A 108 -5.17 -1.45 -4.47
CA VAL A 108 -5.23 -2.06 -3.13
C VAL A 108 -5.43 -3.58 -3.21
N ARG A 109 -6.28 -4.06 -4.13
CA ARG A 109 -6.53 -5.50 -4.31
C ARG A 109 -5.30 -6.24 -4.85
N GLU A 110 -4.59 -5.64 -5.81
CA GLU A 110 -3.40 -6.24 -6.41
C GLU A 110 -2.21 -6.21 -5.44
N GLN A 111 -1.93 -5.05 -4.84
CA GLN A 111 -0.69 -4.79 -4.10
C GLN A 111 -0.83 -4.81 -2.57
N GLY A 112 -2.03 -5.07 -2.03
CA GLY A 112 -2.24 -5.18 -0.59
C GLY A 112 -1.93 -3.89 0.16
N LEU A 113 -1.23 -4.01 1.30
CA LEU A 113 -0.85 -2.90 2.16
C LEU A 113 0.03 -1.87 1.42
N ALA A 114 0.94 -2.31 0.57
CA ALA A 114 1.76 -1.41 -0.24
C ALA A 114 0.90 -0.57 -1.19
N GLY A 115 -0.10 -1.19 -1.81
CA GLY A 115 -1.08 -0.49 -2.65
C GLY A 115 -1.91 0.53 -1.88
N LEU A 116 -2.34 0.17 -0.66
CA LEU A 116 -3.06 1.08 0.23
C LEU A 116 -2.23 2.32 0.59
N VAL A 117 -0.96 2.13 0.96
CA VAL A 117 -0.04 3.22 1.25
C VAL A 117 0.15 4.12 0.01
N ALA A 118 0.29 3.53 -1.18
CA ALA A 118 0.42 4.28 -2.42
C ALA A 118 -0.84 5.11 -2.74
N VAL A 119 -2.03 4.53 -2.57
CA VAL A 119 -3.31 5.23 -2.75
C VAL A 119 -3.45 6.38 -1.75
N ALA A 120 -3.15 6.15 -0.47
CA ALA A 120 -3.19 7.16 0.57
C ALA A 120 -2.32 8.38 0.23
N ARG A 121 -1.07 8.15 -0.22
CA ARG A 121 -0.19 9.23 -0.69
C ARG A 121 -0.74 9.95 -1.91
N SER A 122 -1.21 9.20 -2.90
CA SER A 122 -1.73 9.74 -4.16
C SER A 122 -2.92 10.68 -3.93
N VAL A 123 -3.91 10.25 -3.15
CA VAL A 123 -5.10 11.06 -2.87
C VAL A 123 -4.74 12.27 -2.01
N GLY A 124 -3.92 12.08 -0.96
CA GLY A 124 -3.49 13.16 -0.06
C GLY A 124 -2.59 14.21 -0.71
N ASN A 125 -1.99 13.90 -1.86
CA ASN A 125 -1.17 14.83 -2.65
C ASN A 125 -1.84 15.23 -3.98
N SER A 126 -3.11 14.87 -4.18
CA SER A 126 -3.80 15.10 -5.45
C SER A 126 -4.05 16.59 -5.70
N PRO A 127 -4.05 17.05 -6.97
CA PRO A 127 -4.46 18.40 -7.32
C PRO A 127 -5.87 18.74 -6.81
N GLU A 128 -6.78 17.76 -6.77
CA GLU A 128 -8.12 17.93 -6.22
C GLU A 128 -8.08 18.30 -4.74
N TYR A 129 -7.30 17.58 -3.93
CA TYR A 129 -7.09 17.90 -2.53
C TYR A 129 -6.57 19.32 -2.34
N TYR A 130 -5.55 19.72 -3.10
CA TYR A 130 -4.97 21.05 -2.97
C TYR A 130 -5.92 22.17 -3.38
N ARG A 131 -6.62 21.99 -4.51
CA ARG A 131 -7.52 23.01 -5.07
C ARG A 131 -8.78 23.19 -4.22
N ASN A 132 -9.36 22.08 -3.74
CA ASN A 132 -10.69 22.11 -3.14
C ASN A 132 -10.66 22.11 -1.61
N ILE A 133 -9.61 21.58 -1.00
CA ILE A 133 -9.57 21.31 0.44
C ILE A 133 -8.43 22.06 1.13
N HIS A 134 -7.18 21.83 0.74
CA HIS A 134 -6.00 22.36 1.44
C HIS A 134 -6.03 23.89 1.57
N ASN A 135 -6.37 24.59 0.49
CA ASN A 135 -6.41 26.06 0.46
C ASN A 135 -7.72 26.65 1.01
N SER A 136 -8.78 25.85 1.08
CA SER A 136 -10.14 26.31 1.38
C SER A 136 -10.58 26.00 2.81
N ARG A 137 -9.85 25.15 3.53
CA ARG A 137 -10.20 24.71 4.90
C ARG A 137 -9.06 24.92 5.88
N ARG A 138 -9.43 25.03 7.16
CA ARG A 138 -8.45 25.10 8.24
C ARG A 138 -7.75 23.76 8.40
N ALA A 139 -6.43 23.78 8.61
CA ALA A 139 -5.65 22.57 8.83
C ALA A 139 -6.20 21.70 9.98
N GLY A 140 -6.68 22.32 11.07
CA GLY A 140 -7.28 21.60 12.19
C GLY A 140 -8.55 20.81 11.82
N GLU A 141 -9.40 21.33 10.94
CA GLU A 141 -10.60 20.62 10.46
C GLU A 141 -10.21 19.41 9.61
N ILE A 142 -9.22 19.58 8.74
CA ILE A 142 -8.66 18.49 7.92
C ILE A 142 -8.11 17.38 8.84
N VAL A 143 -7.30 17.74 9.83
CA VAL A 143 -6.71 16.76 10.77
C VAL A 143 -7.79 16.01 11.55
N ASN A 144 -8.77 16.73 12.12
CA ASN A 144 -9.86 16.09 12.87
C ASN A 144 -10.63 15.09 12.01
N ASN A 145 -10.93 15.45 10.76
CA ASN A 145 -11.62 14.56 9.84
C ASN A 145 -10.76 13.35 9.46
N ILE A 146 -9.46 13.52 9.20
CA ILE A 146 -8.55 12.41 8.91
C ILE A 146 -8.54 11.40 10.07
N TYR A 147 -8.32 11.87 11.31
CA TYR A 147 -8.30 11.00 12.48
C TYR A 147 -9.64 10.27 12.67
N TRP A 148 -10.76 10.95 12.46
CA TRP A 148 -12.08 10.33 12.59
C TRP A 148 -12.35 9.26 11.53
N GLN A 149 -12.10 9.54 10.26
CA GLN A 149 -12.38 8.58 9.18
C GLN A 149 -11.42 7.38 9.20
N ILE A 150 -10.12 7.63 9.47
CA ILE A 150 -9.11 6.57 9.42
C ILE A 150 -9.06 5.79 10.74
N LEU A 151 -8.90 6.47 11.87
CA LEU A 151 -8.68 5.83 13.18
C LEU A 151 -9.96 5.71 14.02
N GLY A 152 -11.03 6.43 13.69
CA GLY A 152 -12.30 6.38 14.43
C GLY A 152 -12.24 7.03 15.81
N ARG A 153 -11.31 7.98 16.00
CA ARG A 153 -11.14 8.74 17.25
C ARG A 153 -10.70 10.16 16.95
N GLN A 154 -10.68 11.00 17.99
CA GLN A 154 -10.01 12.30 17.92
C GLN A 154 -8.50 12.15 18.15
N PRO A 155 -7.69 13.06 17.58
CA PRO A 155 -6.28 13.15 17.90
C PRO A 155 -6.08 13.60 19.34
N ASP A 156 -5.05 13.08 19.99
CA ASP A 156 -4.50 13.68 21.20
C ASP A 156 -3.80 15.02 20.87
N ALA A 157 -3.45 15.80 21.90
CA ALA A 157 -2.92 17.15 21.72
C ALA A 157 -1.59 17.17 20.93
N GLU A 158 -0.73 16.18 21.11
CA GLU A 158 0.56 16.11 20.43
C GLU A 158 0.39 15.67 18.97
N GLY A 159 -0.38 14.60 18.75
CA GLY A 159 -0.75 14.11 17.43
C GLY A 159 -1.45 15.18 16.59
N PHE A 160 -2.34 15.96 17.21
CA PHE A 160 -3.03 17.08 16.54
C PHE A 160 -2.04 18.15 16.07
N ARG A 161 -1.12 18.59 16.93
CA ARG A 161 -0.11 19.61 16.59
C ARG A 161 0.83 19.13 15.50
N SER A 162 1.33 17.89 15.60
CA SER A 162 2.20 17.28 14.60
C SER A 162 1.49 17.15 13.24
N ALA A 163 0.25 16.64 13.24
CA ALA A 163 -0.54 16.49 12.03
C ALA A 163 -0.88 17.83 11.38
N ILE A 164 -1.20 18.88 12.16
CA ILE A 164 -1.38 20.24 11.63
C ILE A 164 -0.12 20.71 10.92
N SER A 165 1.06 20.50 11.51
CA SER A 165 2.33 20.89 10.89
C SER A 165 2.54 20.17 9.55
N GLN A 166 2.24 18.88 9.48
CA GLN A 166 2.36 18.11 8.23
C GLN A 166 1.37 18.59 7.17
N VAL A 167 0.11 18.81 7.53
CA VAL A 167 -0.90 19.33 6.60
C VAL A 167 -0.45 20.68 6.05
N ARG A 168 -0.01 21.62 6.89
CA ARG A 168 0.45 22.96 6.47
C ARG A 168 1.69 22.93 5.56
N GLN A 169 2.48 21.86 5.62
CA GLN A 169 3.66 21.67 4.77
C GLN A 169 3.34 20.90 3.49
N GLY A 170 2.07 20.61 3.20
CA GLY A 170 1.68 19.80 2.04
C GLY A 170 2.06 18.32 2.17
N ARG A 171 2.25 17.82 3.41
CA ARG A 171 2.63 16.43 3.69
C ARG A 171 1.43 15.57 4.11
N THR A 172 0.23 15.91 3.65
CA THR A 172 -0.99 15.17 3.98
C THR A 172 -0.96 13.73 3.45
N GLY A 173 -0.36 13.50 2.28
CA GLY A 173 -0.16 12.15 1.76
C GLY A 173 0.69 11.27 2.67
N ASP A 174 1.76 11.82 3.25
CA ASP A 174 2.63 11.09 4.18
C ASP A 174 1.95 10.83 5.53
N LEU A 175 1.18 11.81 6.02
CA LEU A 175 0.35 11.64 7.21
C LEU A 175 -0.63 10.46 7.04
N LEU A 176 -1.36 10.43 5.92
CA LEU A 176 -2.28 9.33 5.62
C LEU A 176 -1.54 8.00 5.48
N ALA A 177 -0.43 7.96 4.77
CA ALA A 177 0.39 6.76 4.59
C ALA A 177 0.83 6.14 5.92
N GLY A 178 1.28 6.98 6.86
CA GLY A 178 1.64 6.55 8.21
C GLY A 178 0.45 6.02 9.00
N MET A 179 -0.72 6.65 8.86
CA MET A 179 -1.93 6.20 9.57
C MET A 179 -2.47 4.88 9.03
N VAL A 180 -2.58 4.70 7.71
CA VAL A 180 -3.15 3.48 7.12
C VAL A 180 -2.23 2.25 7.25
N SER A 181 -0.93 2.47 7.49
CA SER A 181 0.03 1.40 7.80
C SER A 181 0.23 1.18 9.30
N SER A 182 -0.42 1.99 10.15
CA SER A 182 -0.29 1.85 11.60
C SER A 182 -0.97 0.58 12.12
N PRO A 183 -0.44 -0.04 13.19
CA PRO A 183 -1.11 -1.14 13.87
C PRO A 183 -2.54 -0.77 14.29
N GLU A 184 -2.77 0.47 14.72
CA GLU A 184 -4.09 0.97 15.12
C GLU A 184 -5.12 0.85 14.00
N PHE A 185 -4.78 1.33 12.80
CA PHE A 185 -5.66 1.21 11.63
C PHE A 185 -5.87 -0.25 11.24
N LEU A 186 -4.79 -1.02 11.17
CA LEU A 186 -4.84 -2.40 10.71
C LEU A 186 -5.61 -3.33 11.67
N GLN A 187 -5.62 -3.04 12.96
CA GLN A 187 -6.44 -3.74 13.95
C GLN A 187 -7.93 -3.42 13.83
N ARG A 188 -8.31 -2.28 13.22
CA ARG A 188 -9.71 -1.90 12.98
C ARG A 188 -10.34 -2.63 11.81
N LEU A 189 -9.54 -3.01 10.81
CA LEU A 189 -9.99 -3.94 9.77
C LEU A 189 -10.51 -5.19 10.49
N ARG A 190 -11.62 -5.79 10.03
CA ARG A 190 -12.19 -7.02 10.60
C ARG A 190 -11.98 -8.18 9.66
#